data_AF-A0A078BDC5-F1
#
_entry.id   AF-A0A078BDC5-F1
#
_cell.length_a   1.000
_cell.length_b   1.000
_cell.length_c   1.000
_cell.angle_alpha   90.00
_cell.angle_beta   90.00
_cell.angle_gamma   90.00
#
_symmetry.space_group_name_H-M   'P 1'
#
loop_
_entity.id
_entity.type
_entity.pdbx_description
1 polymer ?
#
loop_
_entity_poly.entity_id
_entity_poly.type
_entity_poly.pdbx_seq_one_letter_code
_entity_poly.pdbx_strand_id
1 'polypeptide(L)'
;MQGGNLGLGNHGSKTMPGYSPFRPPNDEEVFITRETEKQKRKEAKEKAKNLKIWDKKTATSRVPLRKVKDSDIAPAQIEENLYNFNSTQRGYISAAMHIAKSRVQFPREQRPQNINEFVDQKKEMFLVELSNTTIKKEIEELDHKSKRKAIALKDSSNQLENDHIKLMKFIEQDNITTQDKEKEAEKMVALRKKKEAKIKKIDTRIANLKSEIEKNKDVLTGLEAHKEFLLELSHINWINDQEKAKKAKRDKIKKEWIEFHKKDRRDDHLIFRDNDDELFTETGKGGASAIGDMATTQKSDNQGGMHKQSKKGQQIQQLKRETMTDKDWEAKFEMLFKEDLIDLPEDFFDEELFYTDPNDLNNIFSELEEKNLYLIHMSQEVEQSLETQKQQYQMLQEKLGKEMEIHTKNKRNLEEQINESNKNLYELKKRSSVNTLSNQQQSEKDKDKNKDAEVDVNIEELLHDLKKDIHKVYKNTIDPHADLHAKLTLDILTEVEITLETYMRNIDYMEKEDGVEVNKIEKSLKGDYKREQREKNANKEKEMINKKNSELKARMDRVYEKVGRVAMPRSMKKKVKREKAEVKVDEHTLDRLRYLGQLDPVDQQNK
;
A
#
# COMPACT_ATOMS: atom_id res chain seq x y z
N MET A 1 -11.94 -54.63 -20.59
CA MET A 1 -12.64 -54.62 -21.89
C MET A 1 -11.69 -55.09 -22.95
N GLN A 2 -12.12 -56.11 -23.71
CA GLN A 2 -11.62 -56.58 -25.03
C GLN A 2 -10.11 -56.90 -25.13
N GLY A 3 -9.65 -58.10 -25.47
CA GLY A 3 -10.28 -59.25 -26.12
C GLY A 3 -9.34 -59.78 -27.21
N GLY A 4 -9.10 -61.09 -27.24
CA GLY A 4 -8.32 -61.80 -28.28
C GLY A 4 -6.82 -61.88 -27.98
N ASN A 5 -6.10 -62.99 -28.12
CA ASN A 5 -6.35 -64.19 -28.89
C ASN A 5 -5.49 -65.32 -28.26
N LEU A 6 -6.09 -66.22 -27.48
CA LEU A 6 -5.45 -67.48 -27.10
C LEU A 6 -5.48 -68.37 -28.34
N GLY A 7 -4.49 -68.20 -29.20
CA GLY A 7 -4.16 -69.17 -30.23
C GLY A 7 -3.82 -70.48 -29.56
N LEU A 8 -4.78 -71.39 -29.53
CA LEU A 8 -4.56 -72.82 -29.36
C LEU A 8 -3.62 -73.27 -30.49
N GLY A 9 -2.31 -73.15 -30.22
CA GLY A 9 -1.26 -73.83 -30.94
C GLY A 9 -1.40 -75.31 -30.68
N ASN A 10 -2.33 -75.91 -31.42
CA ASN A 10 -2.45 -77.33 -31.64
C ASN A 10 -1.12 -77.81 -32.25
N HIS A 11 -0.12 -78.09 -31.40
CA HIS A 11 0.93 -79.02 -31.75
C HIS A 11 0.32 -80.41 -31.69
N GLY A 12 -0.47 -80.69 -32.73
CA GLY A 12 -0.77 -82.05 -33.12
C GLY A 12 0.56 -82.78 -33.15
N SER A 13 0.68 -83.76 -32.26
CA SER A 13 1.63 -84.84 -32.44
C SER A 13 1.43 -85.33 -33.86
N LYS A 14 2.41 -85.08 -34.75
CA LYS A 14 2.53 -85.83 -35.98
C LYS A 14 2.70 -87.28 -35.54
N THR A 15 1.59 -88.00 -35.42
CA THR A 15 1.60 -89.44 -35.28
C THR A 15 2.13 -89.95 -36.61
N MET A 16 3.41 -90.34 -36.61
CA MET A 16 3.93 -91.23 -37.65
C MET A 16 2.96 -92.42 -37.72
N PRO A 17 2.47 -92.81 -38.91
CA PRO A 17 1.49 -93.88 -39.03
C PRO A 17 2.16 -95.18 -38.57
N GLY A 18 1.76 -95.68 -37.39
CA GLY A 18 2.22 -96.98 -36.87
C GLY A 18 2.66 -97.05 -35.42
N TYR A 19 2.69 -95.97 -34.63
CA TYR A 19 3.16 -96.05 -33.23
C TYR A 19 2.02 -96.06 -32.20
N SER A 20 1.85 -97.19 -31.50
CA SER A 20 0.84 -97.39 -30.46
C SER A 20 1.24 -96.69 -29.14
N PRO A 21 0.33 -96.00 -28.44
CA PRO A 21 0.60 -95.31 -27.16
C PRO A 21 1.02 -96.22 -26.00
N PHE A 22 0.84 -97.54 -26.15
CA PHE A 22 1.22 -98.54 -25.16
C PHE A 22 2.47 -99.34 -25.55
N ARG A 23 3.16 -98.94 -26.63
CA ARG A 23 4.45 -99.53 -26.98
C ARG A 23 5.53 -98.89 -26.09
N PRO A 24 6.31 -99.69 -25.33
CA PRO A 24 7.44 -99.16 -24.58
C PRO A 24 8.37 -98.44 -25.56
N PRO A 25 8.83 -97.21 -25.24
CA PRO A 25 9.71 -96.46 -26.12
C PRO A 25 10.98 -97.24 -26.45
N ASN A 26 11.46 -97.15 -27.69
CA ASN A 26 12.70 -97.80 -28.09
C ASN A 26 13.89 -97.18 -27.34
N ASP A 27 14.93 -97.95 -27.02
CA ASP A 27 16.06 -97.46 -26.20
C ASP A 27 16.69 -96.18 -26.75
N GLU A 28 16.75 -96.04 -28.08
CA GLU A 28 17.24 -94.84 -28.76
C GLU A 28 16.35 -93.61 -28.54
N GLU A 29 15.02 -93.79 -28.46
CA GLU A 29 14.07 -92.73 -28.10
C GLU A 29 14.21 -92.35 -26.61
N VAL A 30 14.51 -93.31 -25.74
CA VAL A 30 14.81 -93.06 -24.31
C VAL A 30 16.10 -92.26 -24.15
N PHE A 31 17.14 -92.57 -24.94
CA PHE A 31 18.38 -91.80 -24.94
C PHE A 31 18.16 -90.38 -25.48
N ILE A 32 17.40 -90.20 -26.58
CA ILE A 32 17.09 -88.87 -27.12
C ILE A 32 16.24 -88.06 -26.13
N THR A 33 15.23 -88.66 -25.51
CA THR A 33 14.41 -87.95 -24.50
C THR A 33 15.22 -87.59 -23.26
N ARG A 34 16.14 -88.45 -22.82
CA ARG A 34 17.03 -88.17 -21.69
C ARG A 34 18.09 -87.11 -22.02
N GLU A 35 18.66 -87.13 -23.22
CA GLU A 35 19.64 -86.12 -23.65
C GLU A 35 18.96 -84.76 -23.85
N THR A 36 17.76 -84.73 -24.44
CA THR A 36 16.96 -83.49 -24.58
C THR A 36 16.48 -82.94 -23.23
N GLU A 37 16.08 -83.80 -22.29
CA GLU A 37 15.74 -83.37 -20.92
C GLU A 37 16.97 -82.81 -20.19
N LYS A 38 18.13 -83.45 -20.34
CA LYS A 38 19.40 -82.99 -19.78
C LYS A 38 19.83 -81.66 -20.39
N GLN A 39 19.64 -81.47 -21.69
CA GLN A 39 19.90 -80.21 -22.39
C GLN A 39 18.98 -79.10 -21.89
N LYS A 40 17.67 -79.36 -21.81
CA LYS A 40 16.67 -78.42 -21.30
C LYS A 40 16.94 -78.02 -19.84
N ARG A 41 17.40 -78.96 -19.02
CA ARG A 41 17.80 -78.71 -17.62
C ARG A 41 19.08 -77.87 -17.54
N LYS A 42 20.04 -78.05 -18.45
CA LYS A 42 21.25 -77.20 -18.54
C LYS A 42 20.88 -75.77 -18.97
N GLU A 43 20.07 -75.62 -20.02
CA GLU A 43 19.60 -74.30 -20.48
C GLU A 43 18.81 -73.55 -19.40
N ALA A 44 17.94 -74.25 -18.65
CA ALA A 44 17.22 -73.65 -17.53
C ALA A 44 18.16 -73.17 -16.41
N LYS A 45 19.25 -73.91 -16.15
CA LYS A 45 20.28 -73.50 -15.19
C LYS A 45 21.06 -72.28 -15.68
N GLU A 46 21.41 -72.19 -16.95
CA GLU A 46 22.10 -71.01 -17.49
C GLU A 46 21.20 -69.77 -17.50
N LYS A 47 19.94 -69.91 -17.91
CA LYS A 47 18.95 -68.85 -17.81
C LYS A 47 18.78 -68.37 -16.36
N ALA A 48 18.82 -69.28 -15.37
CA ALA A 48 18.73 -68.92 -13.96
C ALA A 48 19.97 -68.22 -13.40
N LYS A 49 21.17 -68.44 -13.97
CA LYS A 49 22.39 -67.71 -13.60
C LYS A 49 22.31 -66.24 -14.01
N ASN A 50 21.71 -65.96 -15.17
CA ASN A 50 21.65 -64.63 -15.78
C ASN A 50 20.45 -63.78 -15.29
N LEU A 51 19.56 -64.33 -14.45
CA LEU A 51 18.47 -63.56 -13.84
C LEU A 51 18.98 -62.68 -12.69
N LYS A 52 18.39 -61.49 -12.54
CA LYS A 52 18.66 -60.60 -11.40
C LYS A 52 18.08 -61.20 -10.12
N ILE A 53 18.62 -60.80 -8.97
CA ILE A 53 18.36 -61.45 -7.67
C ILE A 53 16.86 -61.45 -7.31
N TRP A 54 16.12 -60.39 -7.65
CA TRP A 54 14.67 -60.29 -7.41
C TRP A 54 13.80 -61.11 -8.38
N ASP A 55 14.34 -61.57 -9.51
CA ASP A 55 13.64 -62.43 -10.46
C ASP A 55 13.89 -63.93 -10.18
N LYS A 56 14.77 -64.26 -9.22
CA LYS A 56 15.07 -65.64 -8.82
C LYS A 56 13.99 -66.16 -7.88
N LYS A 57 13.11 -67.02 -8.39
CA LYS A 57 12.14 -67.77 -7.58
C LYS A 57 12.85 -68.83 -6.74
N THR A 58 12.85 -68.69 -5.41
CA THR A 58 13.34 -69.68 -4.45
C THR A 58 12.48 -70.96 -4.49
N ALA A 59 13.05 -72.11 -4.13
CA ALA A 59 12.38 -73.43 -4.20
C ALA A 59 11.05 -73.48 -3.44
N THR A 60 10.87 -72.61 -2.45
CA THR A 60 9.64 -72.45 -1.66
C THR A 60 8.48 -71.81 -2.42
N SER A 61 8.73 -71.10 -3.54
CA SER A 61 7.66 -70.53 -4.39
C SER A 61 7.34 -71.38 -5.62
N ARG A 62 8.13 -72.44 -5.90
CA ARG A 62 7.95 -73.31 -7.07
C ARG A 62 6.92 -74.42 -6.87
N VAL A 63 6.60 -74.78 -5.63
CA VAL A 63 5.65 -75.83 -5.27
C VAL A 63 4.76 -75.30 -4.15
N PRO A 64 3.41 -75.41 -4.24
CA PRO A 64 2.54 -75.05 -3.12
C PRO A 64 2.94 -75.87 -1.89
N LEU A 65 3.31 -75.18 -0.80
CA LEU A 65 3.65 -75.82 0.46
C LEU A 65 2.44 -76.64 0.94
N ARG A 66 2.60 -77.97 0.99
CA ARG A 66 1.62 -78.86 1.62
C ARG A 66 1.65 -78.58 3.12
N LYS A 67 0.52 -78.17 3.71
CA LYS A 67 0.39 -78.00 5.17
C LYS A 67 0.68 -79.35 5.82
N VAL A 68 1.72 -79.41 6.64
CA VAL A 68 2.03 -80.55 7.52
C VAL A 68 0.88 -80.64 8.52
N LYS A 69 0.23 -81.81 8.61
CA LYS A 69 -0.79 -82.05 9.64
C LYS A 69 -0.10 -82.60 10.89
N ASP A 70 -0.67 -82.37 12.06
CA ASP A 70 -0.13 -82.92 13.32
C ASP A 70 -0.05 -84.45 13.34
N SER A 71 -0.75 -85.14 12.42
CA SER A 71 -0.63 -86.58 12.17
C SER A 71 0.67 -87.02 11.49
N ASP A 72 1.41 -86.10 10.86
CA ASP A 72 2.66 -86.37 10.16
C ASP A 72 3.89 -86.29 11.09
N ILE A 73 3.68 -85.88 12.35
CA ILE A 73 4.70 -85.77 13.39
C ILE A 73 4.42 -86.86 14.42
N ALA A 74 5.17 -87.97 14.35
CA ALA A 74 5.09 -89.01 15.36
C ALA A 74 5.54 -88.44 16.73
N PRO A 75 4.75 -88.59 17.80
CA PRO A 75 5.14 -88.10 19.12
C PRO A 75 6.40 -88.85 19.58
N ALA A 76 7.42 -88.09 19.95
CA ALA A 76 8.61 -88.62 20.61
C ALA A 76 8.17 -89.17 21.98
N GLN A 77 7.97 -90.49 22.06
CA GLN A 77 7.78 -91.18 23.33
C GLN A 77 9.10 -91.13 24.08
N ILE A 78 9.18 -90.21 25.03
CA ILE A 78 10.20 -90.17 26.08
C ILE A 78 9.70 -91.14 27.15
N GLU A 79 9.99 -92.43 26.97
CA GLU A 79 10.00 -93.38 28.08
C GLU A 79 11.43 -93.86 28.32
N GLU A 80 11.85 -93.56 29.53
CA GLU A 80 13.13 -93.83 30.15
C GLU A 80 13.29 -95.35 30.34
N ASN A 81 14.45 -95.89 29.99
CA ASN A 81 14.92 -97.25 30.32
C ASN A 81 14.23 -98.45 29.65
N LEU A 82 14.24 -98.51 28.32
CA LEU A 82 14.30 -99.79 27.63
C LEU A 82 15.43 -99.75 26.60
N TYR A 83 16.43 -100.61 26.77
CA TYR A 83 17.51 -100.74 25.80
C TYR A 83 16.92 -101.12 24.44
N ASN A 84 16.90 -100.16 23.51
CA ASN A 84 16.39 -100.30 22.15
C ASN A 84 17.37 -101.11 21.28
N PHE A 85 17.57 -102.38 21.62
CA PHE A 85 18.29 -103.31 20.76
C PHE A 85 17.42 -103.67 19.56
N ASN A 86 18.00 -103.57 18.36
CA ASN A 86 17.30 -103.97 17.13
C ASN A 86 16.94 -105.48 17.17
N SER A 87 15.99 -105.92 16.34
CA SER A 87 15.53 -107.33 16.33
C SER A 87 16.68 -108.33 16.17
N THR A 88 17.67 -108.00 15.33
CA THR A 88 18.89 -108.80 15.12
C THR A 88 19.77 -108.85 16.38
N GLN A 89 19.95 -107.73 17.09
CA GLN A 89 20.69 -107.61 18.34
C GLN A 89 20.00 -108.38 19.47
N ARG A 90 18.65 -108.36 19.54
CA ARG A 90 17.90 -109.21 20.49
C ARG A 90 18.15 -110.70 20.23
N GLY A 91 18.24 -111.11 18.97
CA GLY A 91 18.61 -112.47 18.59
C GLY A 91 20.01 -112.86 19.08
N TYR A 92 21.01 -112.01 18.84
CA TYR A 92 22.38 -112.26 19.30
C TYR A 92 22.49 -112.27 20.83
N ILE A 93 21.79 -111.36 21.53
CA ILE A 93 21.78 -111.29 23.00
C ILE A 93 21.10 -112.53 23.58
N SER A 94 19.96 -112.95 23.02
CA SER A 94 19.28 -114.18 23.45
C SER A 94 20.13 -115.42 23.22
N ALA A 95 20.79 -115.53 22.06
CA ALA A 95 21.70 -116.63 21.75
C ALA A 95 22.93 -116.64 22.67
N ALA A 96 23.56 -115.49 22.91
CA ALA A 96 24.69 -115.36 23.84
C ALA A 96 24.28 -115.71 25.27
N MET A 97 23.09 -115.28 25.71
CA MET A 97 22.54 -115.59 27.04
C MET A 97 22.19 -117.07 27.16
N HIS A 98 21.69 -117.71 26.11
CA HIS A 98 21.46 -119.16 26.06
C HIS A 98 22.77 -119.95 26.14
N ILE A 99 23.83 -119.52 25.44
CA ILE A 99 25.16 -120.14 25.47
C ILE A 99 25.82 -119.96 26.84
N ALA A 100 25.69 -118.79 27.45
CA ALA A 100 26.18 -118.54 28.81
C ALA A 100 25.43 -119.42 29.82
N LYS A 101 24.11 -119.53 29.70
CA LYS A 101 23.26 -120.33 30.58
C LYS A 101 23.49 -121.84 30.42
N SER A 102 23.78 -122.32 29.20
CA SER A 102 24.13 -123.72 28.96
C SER A 102 25.54 -124.08 29.45
N ARG A 103 26.51 -123.15 29.35
CA ARG A 103 27.87 -123.35 29.90
C ARG A 103 27.94 -123.36 31.43
N VAL A 104 26.96 -122.76 32.12
CA VAL A 104 26.87 -122.75 33.59
C VAL A 104 26.20 -124.01 34.16
N GLN A 105 25.43 -124.75 33.34
CA GLN A 105 24.69 -125.95 33.79
C GLN A 105 25.45 -127.27 33.67
N PHE A 106 26.59 -127.31 32.97
CA PHE A 106 27.46 -128.49 32.93
C PHE A 106 28.72 -128.26 33.76
N PRO A 107 28.90 -128.99 34.88
CA PRO A 107 30.19 -129.07 35.55
C PRO A 107 31.25 -129.52 34.55
N ARG A 108 32.37 -128.78 34.50
CA ARG A 108 33.53 -129.06 33.65
C ARG A 108 33.93 -130.54 33.82
N GLU A 109 33.66 -131.39 32.83
CA GLU A 109 34.09 -132.78 32.86
C GLU A 109 35.61 -132.80 33.04
N GLN A 110 36.07 -133.31 34.20
CA GLN A 110 37.49 -133.48 34.51
C GLN A 110 38.00 -134.74 33.80
N ARG A 111 37.94 -134.75 32.47
CA ARG A 111 38.75 -135.68 31.67
C ARG A 111 40.12 -135.02 31.45
N PRO A 112 41.24 -135.77 31.54
CA PRO A 112 42.53 -135.22 31.14
C PRO A 112 42.45 -134.81 29.67
N GLN A 113 42.60 -133.51 29.41
CA GLN A 113 42.46 -132.96 28.07
C GLN A 113 43.50 -133.58 27.13
N ASN A 114 43.08 -133.91 25.92
CA ASN A 114 44.01 -134.28 24.88
C ASN A 114 44.91 -133.07 24.57
N ILE A 115 46.20 -133.26 24.26
CA ILE A 115 47.15 -132.14 24.06
C ILE A 115 46.64 -131.12 23.02
N ASN A 116 45.87 -131.61 22.03
CA ASN A 116 45.23 -130.79 21.01
C ASN A 116 44.09 -129.92 21.57
N GLU A 117 43.28 -130.43 22.50
CA GLU A 117 42.20 -129.65 23.14
C GLU A 117 42.74 -128.52 24.02
N PHE A 118 43.85 -128.75 24.72
CA PHE A 118 44.53 -127.70 25.49
C PHE A 118 45.09 -126.61 24.59
N VAL A 119 45.71 -127.01 23.47
CA VAL A 119 46.21 -126.10 22.45
C VAL A 119 45.07 -125.29 21.86
N ASP A 120 43.92 -125.90 21.58
CA ASP A 120 42.76 -125.21 21.04
C ASP A 120 42.10 -124.28 22.07
N GLN A 121 42.01 -124.65 23.35
CA GLN A 121 41.59 -123.73 24.42
C GLN A 121 42.54 -122.53 24.57
N LYS A 122 43.85 -122.74 24.42
CA LYS A 122 44.82 -121.64 24.42
C LYS A 122 44.68 -120.75 23.19
N LYS A 123 44.45 -121.32 22.00
CA LYS A 123 44.15 -120.53 20.79
C LYS A 123 42.86 -119.72 20.96
N GLU A 124 41.81 -120.31 21.52
CA GLU A 124 40.56 -119.59 21.82
C GLU A 124 40.78 -118.47 22.83
N MET A 125 41.55 -118.73 23.90
CA MET A 125 41.93 -117.71 24.89
C MET A 125 42.71 -116.56 24.24
N PHE A 126 43.70 -116.86 23.40
CA PHE A 126 44.47 -115.86 22.65
C PHE A 126 43.61 -115.11 21.62
N LEU A 127 42.67 -115.77 20.96
CA LEU A 127 41.76 -115.14 20.00
C LEU A 127 40.81 -114.17 20.71
N VAL A 128 40.27 -114.57 21.87
CA VAL A 128 39.45 -113.70 22.71
C VAL A 128 40.29 -112.54 23.25
N GLU A 129 41.51 -112.77 23.69
CA GLU A 129 42.42 -111.72 24.16
C GLU A 129 42.79 -110.73 23.04
N LEU A 130 43.11 -111.23 21.84
CA LEU A 130 43.31 -110.40 20.65
C LEU A 130 42.05 -109.61 20.30
N SER A 131 40.87 -110.24 20.33
CA SER A 131 39.60 -109.54 20.07
C SER A 131 39.31 -108.45 21.11
N ASN A 132 39.59 -108.71 22.38
CA ASN A 132 39.36 -107.79 23.48
C ASN A 132 40.35 -106.61 23.40
N THR A 133 41.61 -106.87 23.07
CA THR A 133 42.60 -105.80 22.82
C THR A 133 42.25 -104.97 21.59
N THR A 134 41.77 -105.57 20.50
CA THR A 134 41.28 -104.85 19.32
C THR A 134 40.04 -104.01 19.66
N ILE A 135 39.07 -104.55 20.38
CA ILE A 135 37.86 -103.81 20.81
C ILE A 135 38.25 -102.66 21.75
N LYS A 136 39.17 -102.86 22.69
CA LYS A 136 39.67 -101.79 23.57
C LYS A 136 40.33 -100.66 22.79
N LYS A 137 41.20 -100.99 21.81
CA LYS A 137 41.82 -100.00 20.93
C LYS A 137 40.78 -99.24 20.10
N GLU A 138 39.79 -99.94 19.55
CA GLU A 138 38.68 -99.32 18.81
C GLU A 138 37.85 -98.39 19.71
N ILE A 139 37.56 -98.79 20.96
CA ILE A 139 36.86 -97.95 21.94
C ILE A 139 37.67 -96.68 22.24
N GLU A 140 38.97 -96.80 22.45
CA GLU A 140 39.86 -95.65 22.66
C GLU A 140 39.90 -94.72 21.45
N GLU A 141 39.95 -95.26 20.22
CA GLU A 141 39.92 -94.47 19.00
C GLU A 141 38.58 -93.74 18.82
N LEU A 142 37.45 -94.41 19.11
CA LEU A 142 36.13 -93.80 19.11
C LEU A 142 35.99 -92.72 20.19
N ASP A 143 36.56 -92.92 21.38
CA ASP A 143 36.57 -91.91 22.45
C ASP A 143 37.41 -90.68 22.05
N HIS A 144 38.58 -90.89 21.45
CA HIS A 144 39.38 -89.80 20.89
C HIS A 144 38.63 -89.04 19.78
N LYS A 145 37.94 -89.75 18.89
CA LYS A 145 37.11 -89.13 17.84
C LYS A 145 35.93 -88.36 18.42
N SER A 146 35.30 -88.88 19.46
CA SER A 146 34.23 -88.22 20.21
C SER A 146 34.73 -86.92 20.85
N LYS A 147 35.85 -86.98 21.58
CA LYS A 147 36.49 -85.80 22.20
C LYS A 147 36.87 -84.74 21.18
N ARG A 148 37.48 -85.11 20.05
CA ARG A 148 37.79 -84.17 18.96
C ARG A 148 36.54 -83.50 18.41
N LYS A 149 35.45 -84.25 18.20
CA LYS A 149 34.16 -83.68 17.76
C LYS A 149 33.55 -82.77 18.82
N ALA A 150 33.61 -83.14 20.10
CA ALA A 150 33.09 -82.32 21.19
C ALA A 150 33.84 -80.99 21.31
N ILE A 151 35.18 -81.01 21.18
CA ILE A 151 36.01 -79.80 21.14
C ILE A 151 35.65 -78.96 19.92
N ALA A 152 35.59 -79.56 18.72
CA ALA A 152 35.22 -78.83 17.50
C ALA A 152 33.81 -78.21 17.58
N LEU A 153 32.85 -78.90 18.19
CA LEU A 153 31.51 -78.37 18.44
C LEU A 153 31.53 -77.20 19.43
N LYS A 154 32.31 -77.32 20.51
CA LYS A 154 32.47 -76.24 21.49
C LYS A 154 33.12 -75.02 20.87
N ASP A 155 34.16 -75.20 20.07
CA ASP A 155 34.84 -74.11 19.37
C ASP A 155 33.91 -73.44 18.35
N SER A 156 33.15 -74.23 17.59
CA SER A 156 32.11 -73.71 16.69
C SER A 156 31.01 -72.95 17.44
N SER A 157 30.61 -73.42 18.62
CA SER A 157 29.64 -72.73 19.47
C SER A 157 30.18 -71.39 19.96
N ASN A 158 31.41 -71.37 20.48
CA ASN A 158 32.07 -70.15 20.92
C ASN A 158 32.24 -69.15 19.77
N GLN A 159 32.50 -69.63 18.55
CA GLN A 159 32.66 -68.77 17.38
C GLN A 159 31.33 -68.14 16.97
N LEU A 160 30.23 -68.89 17.02
CA LEU A 160 28.88 -68.35 16.82
C LEU A 160 28.49 -67.33 17.89
N GLU A 161 28.83 -67.57 19.15
CA GLU A 161 28.57 -66.63 20.24
C GLU A 161 29.38 -65.33 20.07
N ASN A 162 30.66 -65.45 19.69
CA ASN A 162 31.49 -64.30 19.38
C ASN A 162 30.94 -63.50 18.20
N ASP A 163 30.47 -64.16 17.14
CA ASP A 163 29.87 -63.48 15.99
C ASP A 163 28.52 -62.85 16.33
N HIS A 164 27.73 -63.47 17.21
CA HIS A 164 26.51 -62.88 17.77
C HIS A 164 26.81 -61.59 18.55
N ILE A 165 27.83 -61.60 19.42
CA ILE A 165 28.26 -60.43 20.17
C ILE A 165 28.74 -59.32 19.22
N LYS A 166 29.51 -59.66 18.19
CA LYS A 166 29.94 -58.68 17.16
C LYS A 166 28.76 -58.09 16.41
N LEU A 167 27.77 -58.92 16.06
CA LEU A 167 26.56 -58.45 15.38
C LEU A 167 25.76 -57.49 16.26
N MET A 168 25.56 -57.83 17.53
CA MET A 168 24.87 -56.95 18.48
C MET A 168 25.58 -55.61 18.65
N LYS A 169 26.92 -55.64 18.81
CA LYS A 169 27.74 -54.42 18.86
C LYS A 169 27.64 -53.59 17.58
N PHE A 170 27.58 -54.24 16.42
CA PHE A 170 27.43 -53.55 15.14
C PHE A 170 26.06 -52.85 15.04
N ILE A 171 24.97 -53.53 15.42
CA ILE A 171 23.61 -52.96 15.42
C ILE A 171 23.53 -51.79 16.41
N GLU A 172 24.11 -51.95 17.60
CA GLU A 172 24.15 -50.89 18.60
C GLU A 172 24.94 -49.68 18.11
N GLN A 173 26.12 -49.90 17.51
CA GLN A 173 26.93 -48.83 16.93
C GLN A 173 26.22 -48.14 15.76
N ASP A 174 25.55 -48.90 14.89
CA ASP A 174 24.80 -48.34 13.76
C ASP A 174 23.61 -47.50 14.25
N ASN A 175 22.87 -47.98 15.26
CA ASN A 175 21.80 -47.20 15.90
C ASN A 175 22.33 -45.93 16.56
N ILE A 176 23.45 -45.99 17.28
CA ILE A 176 24.08 -44.82 17.91
C ILE A 176 24.49 -43.81 16.83
N THR A 177 25.19 -44.26 15.79
CA THR A 177 25.64 -43.35 14.71
C THR A 177 24.48 -42.75 13.93
N THR A 178 23.38 -43.50 13.75
CA THR A 178 22.16 -43.01 13.12
C THR A 178 21.49 -41.95 13.99
N GLN A 179 21.34 -42.20 15.30
CA GLN A 179 20.79 -41.21 16.25
C GLN A 179 21.66 -39.96 16.36
N ASP A 180 22.99 -40.09 16.33
CA ASP A 180 23.89 -38.94 16.41
C ASP A 180 23.77 -38.06 15.15
N LYS A 181 23.67 -38.68 13.96
CA LYS A 181 23.39 -37.97 12.71
C LYS A 181 22.01 -37.29 12.73
N GLU A 182 21.00 -37.95 13.28
CA GLU A 182 19.66 -37.39 13.43
C GLU A 182 19.67 -36.17 14.36
N LYS A 183 20.30 -36.28 15.54
CA LYS A 183 20.47 -35.16 16.47
C LYS A 183 21.24 -33.99 15.84
N GLU A 184 22.27 -34.26 15.04
CA GLU A 184 23.02 -33.22 14.34
C GLU A 184 22.15 -32.54 13.28
N ALA A 185 21.38 -33.30 12.50
CA ALA A 185 20.43 -32.76 11.55
C ALA A 185 19.35 -31.90 12.23
N GLU A 186 18.79 -32.36 13.36
CA GLU A 186 17.83 -31.59 14.16
C GLU A 186 18.43 -30.28 14.69
N LYS A 187 19.69 -30.30 15.19
CA LYS A 187 20.40 -29.09 15.61
C LYS A 187 20.55 -28.10 14.45
N MET A 188 20.92 -28.58 13.27
CA MET A 188 21.06 -27.73 12.08
C MET A 188 19.72 -27.15 11.61
N VAL A 189 18.65 -27.93 11.65
CA VAL A 189 17.28 -27.46 11.37
C VAL A 189 16.83 -26.42 12.40
N ALA A 190 17.12 -26.63 13.69
CA ALA A 190 16.81 -25.68 14.74
C ALA A 190 17.57 -24.35 14.58
N LEU A 191 18.85 -24.40 14.21
CA LEU A 191 19.65 -23.21 13.89
C LEU A 191 19.10 -22.47 12.67
N ARG A 192 18.73 -23.20 11.60
CA ARG A 192 18.09 -22.63 10.42
C ARG A 192 16.78 -21.92 10.79
N LYS A 193 15.91 -22.56 11.58
CA LYS A 193 14.64 -21.98 12.05
C LYS A 193 14.86 -20.73 12.92
N LYS A 194 15.89 -20.71 13.79
CA LYS A 194 16.28 -19.52 14.56
C LYS A 194 16.74 -18.38 13.66
N LYS A 195 17.55 -18.66 12.63
CA LYS A 195 17.98 -17.65 11.63
C LYS A 195 16.79 -17.12 10.83
N GLU A 196 15.89 -18.00 10.37
CA GLU A 196 14.67 -17.61 9.66
C GLU A 196 13.76 -16.72 10.52
N ALA A 197 13.62 -17.02 11.81
CA ALA A 197 12.87 -16.16 12.73
C ALA A 197 13.52 -14.78 12.90
N LYS A 198 14.86 -14.68 12.91
CA LYS A 198 15.56 -13.40 12.93
C LYS A 198 15.36 -12.63 11.63
N ILE A 199 15.43 -13.30 10.48
CA ILE A 199 15.15 -12.69 9.17
C ILE A 199 13.73 -12.13 9.16
N LYS A 200 12.72 -12.90 9.55
CA LYS A 200 11.32 -12.42 9.64
C LYS A 200 11.18 -11.20 10.55
N LYS A 201 11.87 -11.16 11.70
CA LYS A 201 11.87 -9.98 12.58
C LYS A 201 12.48 -8.76 11.91
N ILE A 202 13.60 -8.94 11.21
CA ILE A 202 14.25 -7.86 10.45
C ILE A 202 13.32 -7.39 9.33
N ASP A 203 12.71 -8.31 8.56
CA ASP A 203 11.77 -7.98 7.49
C ASP A 203 10.56 -7.18 8.01
N THR A 204 10.00 -7.56 9.17
CA THR A 204 8.94 -6.77 9.81
C THR A 204 9.41 -5.38 10.22
N ARG A 205 10.65 -5.24 10.72
CA ARG A 205 11.21 -3.94 11.07
C ARG A 205 11.46 -3.09 9.83
N ILE A 206 11.93 -3.68 8.73
CA ILE A 206 12.09 -3.02 7.44
C ILE A 206 10.73 -2.54 6.93
N ALA A 207 9.69 -3.36 6.99
CA ALA A 207 8.35 -2.95 6.57
C ALA A 207 7.81 -1.78 7.40
N ASN A 208 8.00 -1.83 8.73
CA ASN A 208 7.61 -0.73 9.62
C ASN A 208 8.38 0.55 9.31
N LEU A 209 9.71 0.48 9.17
CA LEU A 209 10.55 1.63 8.82
C LEU A 209 10.18 2.19 7.44
N LYS A 210 9.88 1.34 6.45
CA LYS A 210 9.40 1.80 5.15
C LYS A 210 8.07 2.55 5.25
N SER A 211 7.13 2.06 6.06
CA SER A 211 5.87 2.76 6.30
C SER A 211 6.07 4.09 7.03
N GLU A 212 7.01 4.15 7.97
CA GLU A 212 7.35 5.37 8.70
C GLU A 212 8.05 6.39 7.79
N ILE A 213 8.98 5.95 6.95
CA ILE A 213 9.60 6.76 5.89
C ILE A 213 8.51 7.34 4.98
N GLU A 214 7.54 6.54 4.53
CA GLU A 214 6.48 7.04 3.65
C GLU A 214 5.59 8.08 4.34
N LYS A 215 5.19 7.84 5.59
CA LYS A 215 4.45 8.85 6.38
C LYS A 215 5.24 10.14 6.55
N ASN A 216 6.53 10.04 6.83
CA ASN A 216 7.40 11.20 6.99
C ASN A 216 7.60 11.94 5.66
N LYS A 217 7.66 11.22 4.54
CA LYS A 217 7.67 11.83 3.20
C LYS A 217 6.37 12.57 2.92
N ASP A 218 5.21 11.99 3.22
CA ASP A 218 3.92 12.67 3.04
C ASP A 218 3.88 13.97 3.88
N VAL A 219 4.29 13.90 5.14
CA VAL A 219 4.41 15.09 6.00
C VAL A 219 5.41 16.09 5.44
N LEU A 220 6.56 15.64 4.96
CA LEU A 220 7.58 16.49 4.34
C LEU A 220 7.03 17.20 3.11
N THR A 221 6.32 16.52 2.22
CA THR A 221 5.71 17.16 1.03
C THR A 221 4.69 18.23 1.44
N GLY A 222 3.93 18.02 2.51
CA GLY A 222 3.03 19.03 3.06
C GLY A 222 3.79 20.24 3.62
N LEU A 223 4.85 20.00 4.39
CA LEU A 223 5.71 21.06 4.94
C LEU A 223 6.47 21.81 3.84
N GLU A 224 6.91 21.13 2.78
CA GLU A 224 7.54 21.71 1.59
C GLU A 224 6.55 22.61 0.86
N ALA A 225 5.31 22.16 0.64
CA ALA A 225 4.27 23.01 0.05
C ALA A 225 3.98 24.25 0.92
N HIS A 226 3.95 24.10 2.26
CA HIS A 226 3.82 25.24 3.16
C HIS A 226 5.04 26.18 3.10
N LYS A 227 6.27 25.62 3.02
CA LYS A 227 7.49 26.39 2.87
C LYS A 227 7.51 27.16 1.55
N GLU A 228 7.16 26.53 0.44
CA GLU A 228 7.07 27.15 -0.88
C GLU A 228 6.05 28.30 -0.87
N PHE A 229 4.87 28.07 -0.30
CA PHE A 229 3.85 29.11 -0.14
C PHE A 229 4.33 30.29 0.71
N LEU A 230 4.99 30.03 1.83
CA LEU A 230 5.56 31.10 2.67
C LEU A 230 6.69 31.84 1.96
N LEU A 231 7.51 31.15 1.16
CA LEU A 231 8.56 31.79 0.35
C LEU A 231 7.95 32.66 -0.75
N GLU A 232 6.90 32.21 -1.43
CA GLU A 232 6.18 33.01 -2.44
C GLU A 232 5.62 34.32 -1.87
N LEU A 233 5.13 34.27 -0.62
CA LEU A 233 4.61 35.44 0.09
C LEU A 233 5.71 36.33 0.68
N SER A 234 6.90 35.79 0.94
CA SER A 234 8.01 36.52 1.55
C SER A 234 8.68 37.48 0.56
N HIS A 235 9.31 38.54 1.06
CA HIS A 235 9.95 39.53 0.21
C HIS A 235 11.18 38.96 -0.53
N ILE A 236 11.25 39.16 -1.85
CA ILE A 236 12.35 38.70 -2.73
C ILE A 236 13.74 39.10 -2.22
N ASN A 237 13.88 40.29 -1.63
CA ASN A 237 15.17 40.75 -1.08
C ASN A 237 15.63 39.91 0.12
N TRP A 238 14.70 39.52 0.99
CA TRP A 238 14.97 38.67 2.15
C TRP A 238 15.32 37.25 1.71
N ILE A 239 14.61 36.69 0.71
CA ILE A 239 14.92 35.38 0.12
C ILE A 239 16.35 35.37 -0.43
N ASN A 240 16.73 36.38 -1.22
CA ASN A 240 18.07 36.47 -1.79
C ASN A 240 19.18 36.57 -0.72
N ASP A 241 18.92 37.27 0.38
CA ASP A 241 19.90 37.41 1.47
C ASP A 241 20.02 36.12 2.30
N GLN A 242 18.91 35.41 2.50
CA GLN A 242 18.93 34.06 3.08
C GLN A 242 19.67 33.06 2.18
N GLU A 243 19.47 33.08 0.87
CA GLU A 243 20.21 32.22 -0.06
C GLU A 243 21.72 32.49 -0.04
N LYS A 244 22.13 33.76 0.03
CA LYS A 244 23.54 34.13 0.20
C LYS A 244 24.09 33.63 1.54
N ALA A 245 23.33 33.75 2.62
CA ALA A 245 23.73 33.26 3.94
C ALA A 245 23.88 31.73 3.95
N LYS A 246 22.94 31.00 3.33
CA LYS A 246 23.01 29.53 3.16
C LYS A 246 24.24 29.12 2.35
N LYS A 247 24.48 29.80 1.23
CA LYS A 247 25.66 29.55 0.40
C LYS A 247 26.96 29.83 1.16
N ALA A 248 27.02 30.90 1.96
CA ALA A 248 28.17 31.21 2.79
C ALA A 248 28.39 30.17 3.90
N LYS A 249 27.32 29.71 4.59
CA LYS A 249 27.38 28.62 5.58
C LYS A 249 27.92 27.34 4.94
N ARG A 250 27.38 26.97 3.77
CA ARG A 250 27.80 25.81 2.98
C ARG A 250 29.26 25.90 2.55
N ASP A 251 29.69 27.04 2.02
CA ASP A 251 31.07 27.25 1.59
C ASP A 251 32.05 27.24 2.77
N LYS A 252 31.62 27.67 3.96
CA LYS A 252 32.40 27.57 5.20
C LYS A 252 32.59 26.11 5.62
N ILE A 253 31.50 25.33 5.69
CA ILE A 253 31.56 23.90 6.03
C ILE A 253 32.38 23.14 5.00
N LYS A 254 32.21 23.43 3.71
CA LYS A 254 32.99 22.84 2.63
C LYS A 254 34.48 23.07 2.82
N LYS A 255 34.88 24.29 3.16
CA LYS A 255 36.29 24.61 3.46
C LYS A 255 36.79 23.87 4.69
N GLU A 256 36.03 23.88 5.79
CA GLU A 256 36.38 23.18 7.03
C GLU A 256 36.49 21.66 6.81
N TRP A 257 35.58 21.08 6.02
CA TRP A 257 35.59 19.66 5.65
C TRP A 257 36.78 19.31 4.78
N ILE A 258 37.06 20.10 3.74
CA ILE A 258 38.23 19.90 2.87
C ILE A 258 39.52 20.04 3.68
N GLU A 259 39.62 21.02 4.58
CA GLU A 259 40.80 21.22 5.42
C GLU A 259 40.99 20.08 6.44
N PHE A 260 39.92 19.65 7.10
CA PHE A 260 39.92 18.52 8.03
C PHE A 260 40.35 17.23 7.32
N HIS A 261 39.72 16.92 6.19
CA HIS A 261 40.03 15.72 5.44
C HIS A 261 41.35 15.81 4.72
N LYS A 262 41.88 16.98 4.35
CA LYS A 262 43.28 17.10 3.88
C LYS A 262 44.30 16.71 4.95
N LYS A 263 43.97 16.89 6.23
CA LYS A 263 44.88 16.68 7.37
C LYS A 263 44.69 15.32 8.07
N ASP A 264 43.46 14.83 8.17
CA ASP A 264 43.11 13.56 8.83
C ASP A 264 42.74 12.47 7.81
N ARG A 265 43.01 11.21 8.16
CA ARG A 265 42.93 10.03 7.28
C ARG A 265 41.87 9.02 7.69
N ARG A 266 41.12 9.30 8.75
CA ARG A 266 40.12 8.38 9.33
C ARG A 266 39.03 8.03 8.32
N ASP A 267 38.66 8.98 7.48
CA ASP A 267 37.53 8.84 6.56
C ASP A 267 37.97 8.52 5.12
N ASP A 268 39.23 8.13 4.90
CA ASP A 268 39.76 7.73 3.59
C ASP A 268 38.94 6.58 2.97
N HIS A 269 38.46 5.65 3.79
CA HIS A 269 37.60 4.55 3.33
C HIS A 269 36.23 5.05 2.84
N LEU A 270 35.72 6.16 3.37
CA LEU A 270 34.45 6.76 2.97
C LEU A 270 34.62 7.62 1.71
N ILE A 271 35.72 8.38 1.62
CA ILE A 271 36.02 9.27 0.49
C ILE A 271 36.41 8.48 -0.78
N PHE A 272 37.15 7.38 -0.60
CA PHE A 272 37.73 6.57 -1.69
C PHE A 272 37.14 5.16 -1.71
N ARG A 273 35.80 5.06 -1.74
CA ARG A 273 35.12 3.78 -1.83
C ARG A 273 35.44 3.11 -3.19
N ASP A 274 35.71 1.80 -3.16
CA ASP A 274 36.19 1.03 -4.32
C ASP A 274 35.23 1.02 -5.53
N ASN A 275 33.98 1.48 -5.39
CA ASN A 275 32.98 1.56 -6.46
C ASN A 275 32.91 2.94 -7.14
N ASP A 276 33.67 3.94 -6.70
CA ASP A 276 33.60 5.32 -7.23
C ASP A 276 34.57 5.54 -8.42
N ASP A 277 35.07 4.46 -9.03
CA ASP A 277 36.11 4.46 -10.07
C ASP A 277 35.67 5.08 -11.41
N GLU A 278 34.39 5.43 -11.59
CA GLU A 278 33.89 6.09 -12.82
C GLU A 278 34.21 7.59 -12.90
N LEU A 279 34.55 8.25 -11.77
CA LEU A 279 34.78 9.71 -11.78
C LEU A 279 36.21 10.11 -12.17
N PHE A 280 37.17 9.18 -12.17
CA PHE A 280 38.60 9.47 -12.41
C PHE A 280 39.04 9.31 -13.87
N THR A 281 38.14 8.95 -14.80
CA THR A 281 38.53 8.62 -16.18
C THR A 281 38.44 9.76 -17.19
N GLU A 282 37.91 10.94 -16.84
CA GLU A 282 37.65 11.99 -17.86
C GLU A 282 38.54 13.23 -17.80
N THR A 283 39.31 13.47 -16.74
CA THR A 283 40.20 14.66 -16.66
C THR A 283 41.63 14.28 -16.29
N GLY A 284 42.30 13.56 -17.19
CA GLY A 284 43.70 13.16 -16.97
C GLY A 284 44.32 12.40 -18.13
N LYS A 285 44.14 12.85 -19.38
CA LYS A 285 45.01 12.43 -20.49
C LYS A 285 46.41 13.01 -20.25
N GLY A 286 47.22 12.30 -19.48
CA GLY A 286 48.61 12.66 -19.27
C GLY A 286 49.23 11.97 -18.06
N GLY A 287 49.70 10.74 -18.24
CA GLY A 287 50.79 10.20 -17.42
C GLY A 287 50.39 9.23 -16.31
N ALA A 288 50.09 7.98 -16.67
CA ALA A 288 50.39 6.80 -15.85
C ALA A 288 50.31 5.52 -16.69
N SER A 289 50.99 5.49 -17.84
CA SER A 289 51.22 4.25 -18.59
C SER A 289 52.42 3.53 -18.01
N ALA A 290 52.26 2.93 -16.83
CA ALA A 290 53.20 1.95 -16.29
C ALA A 290 52.58 1.30 -15.04
N ILE A 291 51.85 0.20 -15.22
CA ILE A 291 51.89 -1.00 -14.37
C ILE A 291 50.95 -2.04 -15.01
N GLY A 292 51.56 -2.88 -15.85
CA GLY A 292 51.32 -4.32 -15.87
C GLY A 292 49.93 -4.84 -16.21
N ASP A 293 49.68 -4.98 -17.51
CA ASP A 293 49.02 -6.16 -18.05
C ASP A 293 49.70 -7.43 -17.51
N MET A 294 49.00 -8.20 -16.67
CA MET A 294 49.30 -9.64 -16.54
C MET A 294 48.15 -10.41 -15.88
N ALA A 295 47.64 -11.38 -16.64
CA ALA A 295 46.91 -12.58 -16.22
C ALA A 295 45.43 -12.44 -15.82
N THR A 296 44.56 -12.34 -16.82
CA THR A 296 43.34 -13.16 -16.85
C THR A 296 43.72 -14.63 -17.01
N THR A 297 43.63 -15.42 -15.94
CA THR A 297 43.46 -16.87 -16.03
C THR A 297 42.89 -17.45 -14.74
N GLN A 298 41.84 -18.25 -14.92
CA GLN A 298 41.39 -19.34 -14.06
C GLN A 298 40.62 -19.00 -12.77
N LYS A 299 39.30 -19.20 -12.87
CA LYS A 299 38.45 -19.60 -11.75
C LYS A 299 38.98 -20.93 -11.18
N SER A 300 39.37 -20.90 -9.92
CA SER A 300 39.34 -22.08 -9.06
C SER A 300 38.66 -21.71 -7.75
N ASP A 301 37.66 -22.51 -7.39
CA ASP A 301 37.08 -22.55 -6.07
C ASP A 301 38.15 -22.97 -5.07
N ASN A 302 38.39 -22.17 -4.03
CA ASN A 302 38.74 -22.73 -2.74
C ASN A 302 38.40 -21.80 -1.57
N GLN A 303 37.81 -22.39 -0.54
CA GLN A 303 37.49 -21.78 0.74
C GLN A 303 38.76 -21.55 1.58
N GLY A 304 38.70 -20.54 2.44
CA GLY A 304 39.52 -20.47 3.66
C GLY A 304 40.82 -19.66 3.53
N GLY A 305 40.75 -18.36 3.85
CA GLY A 305 41.93 -17.51 3.96
C GLY A 305 41.62 -16.19 4.65
N MET A 306 41.68 -16.19 5.98
CA MET A 306 41.65 -14.97 6.80
C MET A 306 42.87 -14.08 6.49
N HIS A 307 42.59 -12.78 6.34
CA HIS A 307 43.49 -11.63 6.54
C HIS A 307 44.81 -11.57 5.75
N LYS A 308 44.78 -10.99 4.53
CA LYS A 308 45.93 -10.24 3.97
C LYS A 308 45.63 -9.31 2.77
N GLN A 309 44.41 -8.81 2.58
CA GLN A 309 44.09 -7.85 1.50
C GLN A 309 44.18 -6.36 1.90
N SER A 310 44.29 -6.03 3.19
CA SER A 310 44.17 -4.63 3.66
C SER A 310 45.32 -3.70 3.24
N LYS A 311 46.56 -4.19 3.09
CA LYS A 311 47.71 -3.30 2.81
C LYS A 311 47.76 -2.72 1.39
N LYS A 312 47.23 -3.45 0.39
CA LYS A 312 47.18 -2.96 -1.02
C LYS A 312 46.12 -1.87 -1.20
N GLY A 313 44.94 -2.03 -0.60
CA GLY A 313 43.87 -1.01 -0.64
C GLY A 313 44.28 0.31 0.01
N GLN A 314 44.96 0.25 1.16
CA GLN A 314 45.49 1.46 1.83
C GLN A 314 46.55 2.20 1.03
N GLN A 315 47.31 1.51 0.18
CA GLN A 315 48.34 2.12 -0.67
C GLN A 315 47.73 2.77 -1.93
N ILE A 316 46.66 2.17 -2.48
CA ILE A 316 45.88 2.74 -3.58
C ILE A 316 45.12 4.00 -3.12
N GLN A 317 44.54 3.98 -1.93
CA GLN A 317 43.87 5.15 -1.34
C GLN A 317 44.85 6.31 -1.07
N GLN A 318 46.08 6.00 -0.65
CA GLN A 318 47.15 7.00 -0.49
C GLN A 318 47.53 7.68 -1.81
N LEU A 319 47.77 6.89 -2.85
CA LEU A 319 48.10 7.41 -4.17
C LEU A 319 46.96 8.27 -4.73
N LYS A 320 45.69 7.82 -4.61
CA LYS A 320 44.51 8.59 -5.03
C LYS A 320 44.42 9.95 -4.31
N ARG A 321 44.64 9.97 -3.00
CA ARG A 321 44.65 11.18 -2.17
C ARG A 321 45.76 12.16 -2.57
N GLU A 322 46.98 11.66 -2.80
CA GLU A 322 48.13 12.48 -3.19
C GLU A 322 47.97 13.07 -4.61
N THR A 323 47.20 12.42 -5.47
CA THR A 323 46.87 12.92 -6.81
C THR A 323 45.65 13.85 -6.89
N MET A 324 44.87 14.00 -5.81
CA MET A 324 43.65 14.81 -5.84
C MET A 324 43.95 16.31 -5.88
N THR A 325 43.32 17.01 -6.83
CA THR A 325 43.31 18.46 -6.90
C THR A 325 42.23 19.05 -5.99
N ASP A 326 42.31 20.35 -5.66
CA ASP A 326 41.27 21.05 -4.88
C ASP A 326 39.87 20.91 -5.48
N LYS A 327 39.79 20.80 -6.82
CA LYS A 327 38.54 20.58 -7.55
C LYS A 327 37.96 19.18 -7.33
N ASP A 328 38.82 18.18 -7.17
CA ASP A 328 38.40 16.79 -6.92
C ASP A 328 37.91 16.61 -5.47
N TRP A 329 38.54 17.28 -4.52
CA TRP A 329 38.07 17.38 -3.13
C TRP A 329 36.70 18.07 -3.05
N GLU A 330 36.52 19.14 -3.81
CA GLU A 330 35.24 19.83 -3.94
C GLU A 330 34.16 18.93 -4.56
N ALA A 331 34.47 18.20 -5.63
CA ALA A 331 33.54 17.24 -6.24
C ALA A 331 33.16 16.10 -5.28
N LYS A 332 34.12 15.61 -4.48
CA LYS A 332 33.85 14.59 -3.45
C LYS A 332 32.98 15.13 -2.31
N PHE A 333 33.23 16.36 -1.85
CA PHE A 333 32.34 17.01 -0.90
C PHE A 333 30.92 17.10 -1.45
N GLU A 334 30.74 17.55 -2.69
CA GLU A 334 29.42 17.66 -3.33
C GLU A 334 28.70 16.32 -3.42
N MET A 335 29.43 15.25 -3.76
CA MET A 335 28.89 13.89 -3.83
C MET A 335 28.46 13.38 -2.45
N LEU A 336 29.33 13.52 -1.44
CA LEU A 336 29.06 13.05 -0.08
C LEU A 336 27.99 13.89 0.62
N PHE A 337 27.92 15.19 0.33
CA PHE A 337 26.87 16.08 0.80
C PHE A 337 25.51 15.69 0.22
N LYS A 338 25.46 15.26 -1.05
CA LYS A 338 24.22 14.79 -1.70
C LYS A 338 23.75 13.44 -1.17
N GLU A 339 24.66 12.59 -0.73
CA GLU A 339 24.36 11.28 -0.13
C GLU A 339 24.11 11.35 1.39
N ASP A 340 24.09 12.54 1.99
CA ASP A 340 23.97 12.78 3.44
C ASP A 340 25.02 12.02 4.28
N LEU A 341 26.25 11.91 3.77
CA LEU A 341 27.39 11.20 4.39
C LEU A 341 28.38 12.14 5.09
N ILE A 342 28.01 13.42 5.27
CA ILE A 342 28.83 14.42 5.97
C ILE A 342 28.14 14.78 7.27
N ASP A 343 28.87 14.67 8.39
CA ASP A 343 28.41 15.13 9.69
C ASP A 343 28.35 16.67 9.70
N LEU A 344 27.14 17.21 9.57
CA LEU A 344 26.86 18.63 9.60
C LEU A 344 26.55 19.08 11.05
N PRO A 345 27.00 20.27 11.47
CA PRO A 345 26.56 20.87 12.73
C PRO A 345 25.03 20.99 12.78
N GLU A 346 24.43 20.78 13.95
CA GLU A 346 22.97 20.79 14.14
C GLU A 346 22.34 22.14 13.69
N ASP A 347 23.03 23.25 13.99
CA ASP A 347 22.67 24.62 13.60
C ASP A 347 22.75 24.90 12.08
N PHE A 348 23.21 23.94 11.26
CA PHE A 348 23.26 24.11 9.79
C PHE A 348 21.85 24.14 9.19
N PHE A 349 20.93 23.38 9.77
CA PHE A 349 19.54 23.27 9.30
C PHE A 349 18.64 24.38 9.87
N ASP A 350 19.16 25.19 10.80
CA ASP A 350 18.45 26.34 11.34
C ASP A 350 18.33 27.44 10.28
N GLU A 351 17.15 27.47 9.66
CA GLU A 351 16.69 28.53 8.76
C GLU A 351 15.82 29.50 9.54
N GLU A 352 16.19 30.77 9.54
CA GLU A 352 15.36 31.82 10.10
C GLU A 352 14.15 32.04 9.19
N LEU A 353 12.95 31.96 9.74
CA LEU A 353 11.70 32.19 9.00
C LEU A 353 11.36 33.68 8.99
N PHE A 354 10.85 34.17 7.86
CA PHE A 354 10.41 35.57 7.75
C PHE A 354 9.18 35.84 8.65
N TYR A 355 8.27 34.87 8.71
CA TYR A 355 7.08 34.91 9.56
C TYR A 355 7.38 34.16 10.86
N THR A 356 7.23 34.84 11.99
CA THR A 356 7.55 34.27 13.31
C THR A 356 6.29 34.00 14.13
N ASP A 357 5.24 34.81 13.95
CA ASP A 357 3.93 34.60 14.56
C ASP A 357 2.98 33.95 13.53
N PRO A 358 2.27 32.86 13.89
CA PRO A 358 1.20 32.30 13.08
C PRO A 358 0.14 33.31 12.59
N ASN A 359 -0.04 34.44 13.27
CA ASN A 359 -0.99 35.49 12.87
C ASN A 359 -0.46 36.51 11.86
N ASP A 360 0.85 36.55 11.60
CA ASP A 360 1.46 37.53 10.68
C ASP A 360 0.81 37.45 9.29
N LEU A 361 0.54 36.23 8.83
CA LEU A 361 -0.08 36.02 7.53
C LEU A 361 -1.56 36.42 7.49
N ASN A 362 -2.30 36.17 8.58
CA ASN A 362 -3.69 36.60 8.70
C ASN A 362 -3.79 38.14 8.72
N ASN A 363 -2.83 38.82 9.34
CA ASN A 363 -2.75 40.28 9.34
C ASN A 363 -2.48 40.80 7.92
N ILE A 364 -1.53 40.20 7.20
CA ILE A 364 -1.25 40.56 5.80
C ILE A 364 -2.46 40.33 4.90
N PHE A 365 -3.16 39.20 5.05
CA PHE A 365 -4.38 38.95 4.29
C PHE A 365 -5.49 39.93 4.66
N SER A 366 -5.68 40.23 5.95
CA SER A 366 -6.67 41.21 6.39
C SER A 366 -6.37 42.60 5.82
N GLU A 367 -5.10 43.03 5.85
CA GLU A 367 -4.68 44.29 5.22
C GLU A 367 -4.89 44.29 3.70
N LEU A 368 -4.60 43.18 3.03
CA LEU A 368 -4.82 43.05 1.59
C LEU A 368 -6.31 43.03 1.25
N GLU A 369 -7.14 42.39 2.08
CA GLU A 369 -8.59 42.41 1.97
C GLU A 369 -9.12 43.83 2.16
N GLU A 370 -8.67 44.55 3.20
CA GLU A 370 -9.02 45.95 3.42
C GLU A 370 -8.59 46.85 2.26
N LYS A 371 -7.35 46.68 1.76
CA LYS A 371 -6.85 47.41 0.58
C LYS A 371 -7.66 47.08 -0.68
N ASN A 372 -8.00 45.82 -0.91
CA ASN A 372 -8.81 45.40 -2.06
C ASN A 372 -10.24 45.92 -1.95
N LEU A 373 -10.86 45.86 -0.77
CA LEU A 373 -12.17 46.44 -0.51
C LEU A 373 -12.15 47.95 -0.71
N TYR A 374 -11.09 48.62 -0.25
CA TYR A 374 -10.88 50.05 -0.48
C TYR A 374 -10.75 50.36 -1.97
N LEU A 375 -9.97 49.59 -2.73
CA LEU A 375 -9.84 49.75 -4.18
C LEU A 375 -11.17 49.52 -4.90
N ILE A 376 -11.95 48.52 -4.49
CA ILE A 376 -13.30 48.27 -5.02
C ILE A 376 -14.21 49.45 -4.74
N HIS A 377 -14.23 49.96 -3.50
CA HIS A 377 -15.03 51.12 -3.13
C HIS A 377 -14.61 52.36 -3.94
N MET A 378 -13.31 52.61 -4.05
CA MET A 378 -12.79 53.72 -4.85
C MET A 378 -13.16 53.59 -6.32
N SER A 379 -13.08 52.38 -6.89
CA SER A 379 -13.52 52.12 -8.27
C SER A 379 -15.01 52.41 -8.44
N GLN A 380 -15.84 51.96 -7.50
CA GLN A 380 -17.29 52.23 -7.52
C GLN A 380 -17.61 53.72 -7.36
N GLU A 381 -16.89 54.44 -6.51
CA GLU A 381 -17.07 55.88 -6.32
C GLU A 381 -16.67 56.66 -7.58
N VAL A 382 -15.56 56.29 -8.21
CA VAL A 382 -15.13 56.85 -9.50
C VAL A 382 -16.13 56.54 -10.60
N GLU A 383 -16.67 55.32 -10.67
CA GLU A 383 -17.71 54.94 -11.62
C GLU A 383 -19.00 55.73 -11.42
N GLN A 384 -19.44 55.91 -10.17
CA GLN A 384 -20.61 56.72 -9.84
C GLN A 384 -20.39 58.19 -10.23
N SER A 385 -19.23 58.76 -9.89
CA SER A 385 -18.86 60.12 -10.28
C SER A 385 -18.88 60.30 -11.80
N LEU A 386 -18.28 59.35 -12.53
CA LEU A 386 -18.30 59.34 -13.99
C LEU A 386 -19.73 59.27 -14.54
N GLU A 387 -20.59 58.43 -13.97
CA GLU A 387 -21.99 58.31 -14.40
C GLU A 387 -22.77 59.61 -14.14
N THR A 388 -22.58 60.25 -12.99
CA THR A 388 -23.20 61.56 -12.72
C THR A 388 -22.72 62.64 -13.70
N GLN A 389 -21.42 62.66 -14.03
CA GLN A 389 -20.88 63.57 -15.04
C GLN A 389 -21.47 63.30 -16.43
N LYS A 390 -21.63 62.03 -16.81
CA LYS A 390 -22.30 61.65 -18.07
C LYS A 390 -23.75 62.12 -18.11
N GLN A 391 -24.50 61.94 -17.02
CA GLN A 391 -25.89 62.41 -16.93
C GLN A 391 -25.97 63.94 -17.02
N GLN A 392 -25.10 64.68 -16.33
CA GLN A 392 -25.02 66.13 -16.44
C GLN A 392 -24.71 66.57 -17.88
N TYR A 393 -23.76 65.90 -18.53
CA TYR A 393 -23.44 66.15 -19.94
C TYR A 393 -24.63 65.89 -20.86
N GLN A 394 -25.36 64.79 -20.65
CA GLN A 394 -26.56 64.46 -21.42
C GLN A 394 -27.68 65.48 -21.22
N MET A 395 -27.94 65.90 -19.98
CA MET A 395 -28.91 66.96 -19.68
C MET A 395 -28.52 68.29 -20.34
N LEU A 396 -27.23 68.63 -20.33
CA LEU A 396 -26.73 69.82 -21.00
C LEU A 396 -26.89 69.73 -22.52
N GLN A 397 -26.59 68.58 -23.13
CA GLN A 397 -26.83 68.34 -24.55
C GLN A 397 -28.32 68.46 -24.91
N GLU A 398 -29.23 67.93 -24.08
CA GLU A 398 -30.67 68.05 -24.32
C GLU A 398 -31.15 69.51 -24.19
N LYS A 399 -30.68 70.24 -23.17
CA LYS A 399 -30.97 71.68 -23.01
C LYS A 399 -30.48 72.48 -24.21
N LEU A 400 -29.23 72.28 -24.62
CA LEU A 400 -28.66 72.94 -25.79
C LEU A 400 -29.43 72.56 -27.07
N GLY A 401 -29.84 71.29 -27.20
CA GLY A 401 -30.69 70.84 -28.30
C GLY A 401 -32.03 71.57 -28.35
N LYS A 402 -32.71 71.73 -27.20
CA LYS A 402 -33.96 72.51 -27.09
C LYS A 402 -33.75 73.99 -27.41
N GLU A 403 -32.68 74.60 -26.89
CA GLU A 403 -32.33 75.98 -27.22
C GLU A 403 -32.06 76.15 -28.70
N MET A 404 -31.32 75.25 -29.34
CA MET A 404 -31.13 75.26 -30.79
C MET A 404 -32.45 75.08 -31.55
N GLU A 405 -33.36 74.22 -31.09
CA GLU A 405 -34.69 74.06 -31.70
C GLU A 405 -35.53 75.34 -31.59
N ILE A 406 -35.50 76.01 -30.42
CA ILE A 406 -36.17 77.30 -30.21
C ILE A 406 -35.54 78.36 -31.11
N HIS A 407 -34.22 78.46 -31.16
CA HIS A 407 -33.52 79.42 -32.02
C HIS A 407 -33.78 79.16 -33.50
N THR A 408 -33.88 77.90 -33.93
CA THR A 408 -34.22 77.56 -35.33
C THR A 408 -35.68 77.86 -35.67
N LYS A 409 -36.62 77.63 -34.74
CA LYS A 409 -38.03 78.06 -34.90
C LYS A 409 -38.13 79.58 -34.96
N ASN A 410 -37.47 80.29 -34.05
CA ASN A 410 -37.45 81.76 -34.03
C ASN A 410 -36.83 82.31 -35.33
N LYS A 411 -35.72 81.73 -35.78
CA LYS A 411 -35.12 82.07 -37.08
C LYS A 411 -36.12 81.88 -38.22
N ARG A 412 -36.82 80.74 -38.27
CA ARG A 412 -37.83 80.46 -39.30
C ARG A 412 -39.01 81.46 -39.25
N ASN A 413 -39.50 81.77 -38.05
CA ASN A 413 -40.59 82.74 -37.86
C ASN A 413 -40.16 84.14 -38.31
N LEU A 414 -38.94 84.55 -37.98
CA LEU A 414 -38.37 85.82 -38.44
C LEU A 414 -38.18 85.82 -39.96
N GLU A 415 -37.71 84.73 -40.55
CA GLU A 415 -37.62 84.57 -42.01
C GLU A 415 -39.00 84.67 -42.68
N GLU A 416 -40.04 84.10 -42.07
CA GLU A 416 -41.43 84.17 -42.56
C GLU A 416 -41.99 85.58 -42.44
N GLN A 417 -41.78 86.28 -41.31
CA GLN A 417 -42.15 87.68 -41.12
C GLN A 417 -41.41 88.61 -42.09
N ILE A 418 -40.12 88.35 -42.35
CA ILE A 418 -39.35 89.07 -43.37
C ILE A 418 -39.94 88.78 -44.75
N ASN A 419 -40.34 87.55 -45.05
CA ASN A 419 -40.93 87.22 -46.35
C ASN A 419 -42.33 87.85 -46.51
N GLU A 420 -43.15 87.86 -45.47
CA GLU A 420 -44.47 88.49 -45.47
C GLU A 420 -44.36 90.01 -45.58
N SER A 421 -43.47 90.64 -44.80
CA SER A 421 -43.19 92.07 -44.96
C SER A 421 -42.62 92.40 -46.35
N ASN A 422 -41.75 91.56 -46.92
CA ASN A 422 -41.27 91.71 -48.30
C ASN A 422 -42.40 91.55 -49.33
N LYS A 423 -43.33 90.61 -49.15
CA LYS A 423 -44.54 90.47 -49.99
C LYS A 423 -45.44 91.68 -49.88
N ASN A 424 -45.70 92.15 -48.66
CA ASN A 424 -46.47 93.37 -48.41
C ASN A 424 -45.80 94.58 -49.04
N LEU A 425 -44.48 94.71 -48.93
CA LEU A 425 -43.70 95.77 -49.58
C LEU A 425 -43.77 95.67 -51.11
N TYR A 426 -43.70 94.45 -51.67
CA TYR A 426 -43.90 94.20 -53.09
C TYR A 426 -45.33 94.57 -53.55
N GLU A 427 -46.35 94.21 -52.80
CA GLU A 427 -47.75 94.59 -53.06
C GLU A 427 -47.96 96.09 -52.93
N LEU A 428 -47.39 96.73 -51.91
CA LEU A 428 -47.47 98.17 -51.71
C LEU A 428 -46.74 98.91 -52.84
N LYS A 429 -45.60 98.39 -53.31
CA LYS A 429 -44.87 98.90 -54.49
C LYS A 429 -45.68 98.71 -55.77
N LYS A 430 -46.42 97.61 -55.91
CA LYS A 430 -47.35 97.38 -57.03
C LYS A 430 -48.55 98.34 -56.95
N ARG A 431 -49.14 98.53 -55.77
CA ARG A 431 -50.27 99.45 -55.53
C ARG A 431 -49.84 100.91 -55.65
N SER A 432 -48.65 101.30 -55.18
CA SER A 432 -48.11 102.63 -55.37
C SER A 432 -47.77 102.88 -56.84
N SER A 433 -47.21 101.90 -57.55
CA SER A 433 -47.02 101.97 -59.01
C SER A 433 -48.34 102.10 -59.79
N VAL A 434 -49.44 101.54 -59.29
CA VAL A 434 -50.79 101.65 -59.88
C VAL A 434 -51.47 102.97 -59.47
N ASN A 435 -51.23 103.48 -58.26
CA ASN A 435 -51.72 104.77 -57.79
C ASN A 435 -50.92 105.96 -58.34
N THR A 436 -49.66 105.76 -58.78
CA THR A 436 -48.88 106.79 -59.51
C THR A 436 -49.37 107.05 -60.94
N LEU A 437 -50.37 106.30 -61.43
CA LEU A 437 -51.01 106.53 -62.74
C LEU A 437 -52.36 107.26 -62.65
N SER A 438 -52.85 107.64 -61.47
CA SER A 438 -54.19 108.27 -61.35
C SER A 438 -54.32 109.45 -60.38
N ASN A 439 -53.24 110.06 -59.90
CA ASN A 439 -53.30 111.39 -59.29
C ASN A 439 -52.01 112.16 -59.53
N GLN A 440 -51.79 112.52 -60.80
CA GLN A 440 -51.12 113.75 -61.16
C GLN A 440 -52.08 114.90 -60.85
N GLN A 441 -51.85 115.61 -59.75
CA GLN A 441 -51.90 117.06 -59.66
C GLN A 441 -51.97 117.49 -58.18
N GLN A 442 -50.99 118.32 -57.83
CA GLN A 442 -50.96 119.32 -56.76
C GLN A 442 -50.01 119.08 -55.58
N SER A 443 -49.12 120.07 -55.49
CA SER A 443 -48.22 120.51 -54.43
C SER A 443 -47.02 119.64 -54.06
N GLU A 444 -45.99 119.74 -54.91
CA GLU A 444 -44.62 119.97 -54.44
C GLU A 444 -44.55 121.29 -53.64
N LYS A 445 -44.09 121.24 -52.38
CA LYS A 445 -43.02 122.10 -51.85
C LYS A 445 -42.65 121.73 -50.40
N ASP A 446 -41.34 121.67 -50.22
CA ASP A 446 -40.57 121.86 -48.97
C ASP A 446 -40.26 120.65 -48.07
N LYS A 447 -39.29 119.87 -48.57
CA LYS A 447 -37.94 119.63 -48.03
C LYS A 447 -37.75 119.39 -46.52
N ASP A 448 -37.20 118.21 -46.25
CA ASP A 448 -36.07 117.91 -45.36
C ASP A 448 -36.08 118.49 -43.94
N LYS A 449 -36.26 117.61 -42.96
CA LYS A 449 -35.26 117.33 -41.91
C LYS A 449 -35.65 116.11 -41.06
N ASN A 450 -34.88 115.04 -41.22
CA ASN A 450 -34.62 114.08 -40.15
C ASN A 450 -34.13 114.83 -38.91
N LYS A 451 -34.76 114.57 -37.76
CA LYS A 451 -34.13 114.73 -36.45
C LYS A 451 -34.62 113.63 -35.52
N ASP A 452 -33.62 113.00 -34.92
CA ASP A 452 -33.68 111.91 -33.96
C ASP A 452 -34.56 112.26 -32.76
N ALA A 453 -35.45 111.33 -32.41
CA ALA A 453 -36.23 111.41 -31.17
C ALA A 453 -35.46 110.70 -30.06
N GLU A 454 -34.62 111.46 -29.35
CA GLU A 454 -34.22 111.12 -27.98
C GLU A 454 -35.47 111.19 -27.10
N VAL A 455 -35.86 110.03 -26.54
CA VAL A 455 -36.89 109.92 -25.52
C VAL A 455 -36.25 110.37 -24.20
N ASP A 456 -36.54 111.60 -23.78
CA ASP A 456 -36.23 112.07 -22.43
C ASP A 456 -37.06 111.24 -21.43
N VAL A 457 -36.43 110.25 -20.79
CA VAL A 457 -37.05 109.40 -19.76
C VAL A 457 -37.20 110.23 -18.49
N ASN A 458 -38.44 110.50 -18.09
CA ASN A 458 -38.74 111.24 -16.88
C ASN A 458 -38.42 110.40 -15.62
N ILE A 459 -37.22 110.56 -15.07
CA ILE A 459 -36.68 109.79 -13.94
C ILE A 459 -37.59 109.86 -12.69
N GLU A 460 -38.30 110.98 -12.51
CA GLU A 460 -39.21 111.19 -11.37
C GLU A 460 -40.45 110.27 -11.42
N GLU A 461 -40.96 110.00 -12.62
CA GLU A 461 -42.13 109.13 -12.81
C GLU A 461 -41.77 107.66 -12.52
N LEU A 462 -40.59 107.23 -12.97
CA LEU A 462 -40.06 105.90 -12.69
C LEU A 462 -39.82 105.67 -11.19
N LEU A 463 -39.30 106.68 -10.48
CA LEU A 463 -39.10 106.61 -9.02
C LEU A 463 -40.44 106.56 -8.26
N HIS A 464 -41.48 107.22 -8.77
CA HIS A 464 -42.82 107.15 -8.18
C HIS A 464 -43.45 105.77 -8.35
N ASP A 465 -43.35 105.19 -9.55
CA ASP A 465 -43.85 103.84 -9.84
C ASP A 465 -43.11 102.78 -9.01
N LEU A 466 -41.79 102.90 -8.86
CA LEU A 466 -41.01 102.00 -8.00
C LEU A 466 -41.47 102.08 -6.54
N LYS A 467 -41.72 103.28 -6.01
CA LYS A 467 -42.24 103.46 -4.64
C LYS A 467 -43.62 102.82 -4.47
N LYS A 468 -44.48 102.93 -5.48
CA LYS A 468 -45.82 102.34 -5.50
C LYS A 468 -45.78 100.81 -5.49
N ASP A 469 -44.86 100.21 -6.25
CA ASP A 469 -44.67 98.76 -6.28
C ASP A 469 -44.10 98.24 -4.96
N ILE A 470 -43.14 98.95 -4.36
CA ILE A 470 -42.60 98.61 -3.04
C ILE A 470 -43.70 98.64 -1.97
N HIS A 471 -44.57 99.66 -1.98
CA HIS A 471 -45.71 99.73 -1.07
C HIS A 471 -46.70 98.57 -1.27
N LYS A 472 -46.92 98.14 -2.52
CA LYS A 472 -47.79 97.01 -2.84
C LYS A 472 -47.21 95.70 -2.32
N VAL A 473 -45.90 95.48 -2.46
CA VAL A 473 -45.23 94.29 -1.92
C VAL A 473 -45.35 94.26 -0.40
N TYR A 474 -45.01 95.36 0.28
CA TYR A 474 -45.09 95.44 1.75
C TYR A 474 -46.50 95.15 2.29
N LYS A 475 -47.54 95.74 1.68
CA LYS A 475 -48.93 95.49 2.10
C LYS A 475 -49.37 94.05 1.92
N ASN A 476 -48.83 93.36 0.92
CA ASN A 476 -49.16 91.96 0.68
C ASN A 476 -48.36 91.00 1.58
N THR A 477 -47.14 91.35 1.99
CA THR A 477 -46.24 90.42 2.70
C THR A 477 -46.19 90.64 4.21
N ILE A 478 -46.39 91.87 4.69
CA ILE A 478 -46.18 92.24 6.11
C ILE A 478 -47.49 92.70 6.76
N ASP A 479 -48.03 93.85 6.35
CA ASP A 479 -49.22 94.44 6.97
C ASP A 479 -50.12 95.14 5.93
N PRO A 480 -51.32 94.59 5.65
CA PRO A 480 -52.29 95.18 4.72
C PRO A 480 -52.77 96.58 5.10
N HIS A 481 -52.68 96.98 6.37
CA HIS A 481 -53.24 98.23 6.90
C HIS A 481 -52.20 99.30 7.26
N ALA A 482 -50.91 99.07 7.01
CA ALA A 482 -49.86 100.03 7.33
C ALA A 482 -49.92 101.30 6.46
N ASP A 483 -49.77 102.47 7.09
CA ASP A 483 -49.55 103.74 6.40
C ASP A 483 -48.06 103.92 6.07
N LEU A 484 -47.73 103.66 4.81
CA LEU A 484 -46.36 103.61 4.29
C LEU A 484 -45.87 104.96 3.74
N HIS A 485 -46.73 105.98 3.69
CA HIS A 485 -46.34 107.29 3.15
C HIS A 485 -45.35 108.03 4.06
N ALA A 486 -45.38 107.76 5.37
CA ALA A 486 -44.51 108.40 6.36
C ALA A 486 -43.16 107.68 6.57
N LYS A 487 -43.02 106.43 6.11
CA LYS A 487 -41.76 105.67 6.22
C LYS A 487 -40.83 105.96 5.02
N LEU A 488 -39.52 105.95 5.26
CA LEU A 488 -38.54 106.05 4.18
C LEU A 488 -38.57 104.73 3.38
N THR A 489 -38.44 104.80 2.05
CA THR A 489 -38.46 103.61 1.17
C THR A 489 -37.43 102.56 1.59
N LEU A 490 -36.28 103.00 2.12
CA LEU A 490 -35.24 102.11 2.62
C LEU A 490 -35.72 101.29 3.82
N ASP A 491 -36.39 101.92 4.80
CA ASP A 491 -36.89 101.23 6.00
C ASP A 491 -37.94 100.18 5.64
N ILE A 492 -38.80 100.48 4.66
CA ILE A 492 -39.80 99.54 4.12
C ILE A 492 -39.10 98.31 3.52
N LEU A 493 -38.03 98.53 2.74
CA LEU A 493 -37.26 97.45 2.14
C LEU A 493 -36.50 96.63 3.19
N THR A 494 -35.93 97.26 4.22
CA THR A 494 -35.25 96.57 5.31
C THR A 494 -36.22 95.67 6.09
N GLU A 495 -37.45 96.14 6.35
CA GLU A 495 -38.48 95.30 6.98
C GLU A 495 -38.90 94.13 6.07
N VAL A 496 -39.04 94.35 4.75
CA VAL A 496 -39.30 93.27 3.78
C VAL A 496 -38.16 92.25 3.77
N GLU A 497 -36.91 92.71 3.78
CA GLU A 497 -35.72 91.85 3.81
C GLU A 497 -35.67 90.99 5.08
N ILE A 498 -35.91 91.57 6.26
CA ILE A 498 -35.94 90.85 7.54
C ILE A 498 -37.03 89.76 7.54
N THR A 499 -38.22 90.06 7.01
CA THR A 499 -39.30 89.07 6.94
C THR A 499 -38.99 87.94 5.96
N LEU A 500 -38.42 88.25 4.79
CA LEU A 500 -37.97 87.24 3.84
C LEU A 500 -36.90 86.33 4.44
N GLU A 501 -35.92 86.90 5.14
CA GLU A 501 -34.86 86.12 5.79
C GLU A 501 -35.43 85.21 6.90
N THR A 502 -36.47 85.67 7.61
CA THR A 502 -37.17 84.86 8.61
C THR A 502 -37.93 83.69 7.96
N TYR A 503 -38.63 83.91 6.85
CA TYR A 503 -39.30 82.83 6.11
C TYR A 503 -38.29 81.83 5.53
N MET A 504 -37.16 82.30 5.00
CA MET A 504 -36.09 81.42 4.51
C MET A 504 -35.52 80.54 5.63
N ARG A 505 -35.25 81.11 6.81
CA ARG A 505 -34.81 80.32 7.98
C ARG A 505 -35.84 79.27 8.42
N ASN A 506 -37.13 79.60 8.33
CA ASN A 506 -38.20 78.66 8.67
C ASN A 506 -38.28 77.52 7.65
N ILE A 507 -38.13 77.79 6.35
CA ILE A 507 -38.07 76.76 5.30
C ILE A 507 -36.88 75.83 5.54
N ASP A 508 -35.69 76.38 5.78
CA ASP A 508 -34.48 75.59 6.09
C ASP A 508 -34.65 74.70 7.33
N TYR A 509 -35.39 75.17 8.35
CA TYR A 509 -35.68 74.38 9.54
C TYR A 509 -36.64 73.22 9.23
N MET A 510 -37.72 73.47 8.48
CA MET A 510 -38.68 72.45 8.10
C MET A 510 -38.06 71.36 7.21
N GLU A 511 -37.24 71.74 6.22
CA GLU A 511 -36.54 70.75 5.37
C GLU A 511 -35.61 69.84 6.18
N LYS A 512 -34.97 70.37 7.23
CA LYS A 512 -34.11 69.58 8.12
C LYS A 512 -34.91 68.64 9.03
N GLU A 513 -36.03 69.08 9.57
CA GLU A 513 -36.88 68.27 10.44
C GLU A 513 -37.57 67.14 9.65
N ASP A 514 -38.16 67.46 8.50
CA ASP A 514 -38.78 66.47 7.61
C ASP A 514 -37.77 65.46 7.08
N GLY A 515 -36.54 65.90 6.75
CA GLY A 515 -35.47 65.00 6.33
C GLY A 515 -35.07 63.97 7.39
N VAL A 516 -35.11 64.34 8.68
CA VAL A 516 -34.84 63.40 9.79
C VAL A 516 -35.97 62.39 9.95
N GLU A 517 -37.23 62.83 9.85
CA GLU A 517 -38.39 61.96 10.02
C GLU A 517 -38.54 60.99 8.85
N VAL A 518 -38.32 61.45 7.62
CA VAL A 518 -38.28 60.60 6.41
C VAL A 518 -37.21 59.52 6.54
N ASN A 519 -36.01 59.87 7.01
CA ASN A 519 -34.92 58.91 7.22
C ASN A 519 -35.23 57.86 8.30
N LYS A 520 -35.97 58.22 9.36
CA LYS A 520 -36.43 57.25 10.37
C LYS A 520 -37.45 56.28 9.78
N ILE A 521 -38.42 56.80 9.03
CA ILE A 521 -39.47 55.98 8.38
C ILE A 521 -38.83 55.03 7.36
N GLU A 522 -37.89 55.51 6.53
CA GLU A 522 -37.20 54.67 5.54
C GLU A 522 -36.37 53.55 6.20
N LYS A 523 -35.67 53.85 7.30
CA LYS A 523 -34.94 52.83 8.08
C LYS A 523 -35.88 51.77 8.67
N SER A 524 -37.05 52.17 9.18
CA SER A 524 -38.05 51.23 9.70
C SER A 524 -38.57 50.31 8.59
N LEU A 525 -38.98 50.89 7.45
CA LEU A 525 -39.54 50.15 6.32
C LEU A 525 -38.51 49.15 5.73
N LYS A 526 -37.24 49.56 5.64
CA LYS A 526 -36.14 48.70 5.18
C LYS A 526 -35.83 47.57 6.17
N GLY A 527 -36.01 47.81 7.47
CA GLY A 527 -35.93 46.80 8.52
C GLY A 527 -37.03 45.75 8.42
N ASP A 528 -38.26 46.20 8.22
CA ASP A 528 -39.44 45.32 8.08
C ASP A 528 -39.39 44.49 6.81
N TYR A 529 -38.97 45.08 5.68
CA TYR A 529 -38.75 44.34 4.44
C TYR A 529 -37.70 43.22 4.60
N LYS A 530 -36.59 43.48 5.31
CA LYS A 530 -35.58 42.45 5.60
C LYS A 530 -36.13 41.34 6.49
N ARG A 531 -36.98 41.68 7.46
CA ARG A 531 -37.63 40.71 8.35
C ARG A 531 -38.59 39.80 7.56
N GLU A 532 -39.41 40.38 6.70
CA GLU A 532 -40.36 39.64 5.86
C GLU A 532 -39.64 38.68 4.89
N GLN A 533 -38.50 39.08 4.32
CA GLN A 533 -37.69 38.20 3.48
C GLN A 533 -37.09 37.03 4.26
N ARG A 534 -36.60 37.26 5.48
CA ARG A 534 -36.11 36.17 6.35
C ARG A 534 -37.22 35.18 6.69
N GLU A 535 -38.43 35.68 6.97
CA GLU A 535 -39.59 34.86 7.29
C GLU A 535 -40.07 34.05 6.08
N LYS A 536 -40.13 34.65 4.88
CA LYS A 536 -40.41 33.94 3.62
C LYS A 536 -39.40 32.85 3.34
N ASN A 537 -38.11 33.10 3.57
CA ASN A 537 -37.06 32.09 3.38
C ASN A 537 -37.16 30.97 4.41
N ALA A 538 -37.38 31.29 5.70
CA ALA A 538 -37.58 30.29 6.75
C ALA A 538 -38.82 29.42 6.50
N ASN A 539 -39.91 30.00 5.98
CA ASN A 539 -41.12 29.24 5.63
C ASN A 539 -40.89 28.33 4.42
N LYS A 540 -40.18 28.77 3.38
CA LYS A 540 -39.78 27.92 2.24
C LYS A 540 -38.92 26.75 2.71
N GLU A 541 -37.98 26.98 3.63
CA GLU A 541 -37.13 25.92 4.19
C GLU A 541 -37.96 24.89 4.99
N LYS A 542 -38.89 25.36 5.83
CA LYS A 542 -39.83 24.49 6.56
C LYS A 542 -40.71 23.67 5.62
N GLU A 543 -41.23 24.26 4.54
CA GLU A 543 -42.01 23.55 3.52
C GLU A 543 -41.18 22.46 2.82
N MET A 544 -39.93 22.77 2.46
CA MET A 544 -39.01 21.80 1.85
C MET A 544 -38.70 20.63 2.79
N ILE A 545 -38.50 20.90 4.08
CA ILE A 545 -38.29 19.86 5.11
C ILE A 545 -39.55 19.02 5.28
N ASN A 546 -40.73 19.64 5.39
CA ASN A 546 -42.00 18.93 5.50
C ASN A 546 -42.30 18.07 4.27
N LYS A 547 -41.98 18.56 3.07
CA LYS A 547 -42.11 17.79 1.82
C LYS A 547 -41.18 16.58 1.81
N LYS A 548 -39.91 16.74 2.18
CA LYS A 548 -38.95 15.64 2.33
C LYS A 548 -39.43 14.61 3.35
N ASN A 549 -39.94 15.05 4.50
CA ASN A 549 -40.46 14.16 5.54
C ASN A 549 -41.72 13.41 5.09
N SER A 550 -42.63 14.07 4.37
CA SER A 550 -43.82 13.44 3.78
C SER A 550 -43.44 12.41 2.70
N GLU A 551 -42.48 12.73 1.84
CA GLU A 551 -41.95 11.79 0.83
C GLU A 551 -41.24 10.59 1.45
N LEU A 552 -40.48 10.80 2.54
CA LEU A 552 -39.88 9.74 3.35
C LEU A 552 -40.97 8.82 3.93
N LYS A 553 -42.03 9.40 4.50
CA LYS A 553 -43.16 8.63 5.04
C LYS A 553 -43.88 7.83 3.96
N ALA A 554 -44.15 8.44 2.80
CA ALA A 554 -44.71 7.75 1.64
C ALA A 554 -43.75 6.71 1.01
N ARG A 555 -42.43 6.81 1.23
CA ARG A 555 -41.48 5.74 0.89
C ARG A 555 -41.53 4.59 1.90
N MET A 556 -41.72 4.87 3.18
CA MET A 556 -41.85 3.84 4.21
C MET A 556 -43.18 3.08 4.10
N ASP A 557 -44.26 3.78 3.73
CA ASP A 557 -45.61 3.19 3.56
C ASP A 557 -45.79 2.48 2.21
N ARG A 558 -44.78 2.50 1.32
CA ARG A 558 -44.79 1.72 0.08
C ARG A 558 -44.63 0.23 0.40
N VAL A 559 -45.76 -0.47 0.40
CA VAL A 559 -45.81 -1.93 0.43
C VAL A 559 -45.34 -2.46 -0.93
N TYR A 560 -44.14 -3.07 -0.96
CA TYR A 560 -43.70 -3.84 -2.12
C TYR A 560 -44.46 -5.16 -2.18
N GLU A 561 -45.22 -5.42 -3.25
CA GLU A 561 -45.76 -6.75 -3.52
C GLU A 561 -44.59 -7.73 -3.75
N LYS A 562 -44.43 -8.69 -2.85
CA LYS A 562 -43.41 -9.74 -2.98
C LYS A 562 -43.81 -10.69 -4.10
N VAL A 563 -43.25 -10.50 -5.30
CA VAL A 563 -43.37 -11.47 -6.39
C VAL A 563 -42.28 -12.54 -6.20
N GLY A 564 -42.66 -13.73 -5.72
CA GLY A 564 -41.76 -14.86 -5.52
C GLY A 564 -42.31 -15.91 -4.54
N ARG A 565 -41.88 -17.18 -4.69
CA ARG A 565 -42.34 -18.28 -3.81
C ARG A 565 -42.08 -17.96 -2.33
N VAL A 566 -43.13 -18.10 -1.52
CA VAL A 566 -43.07 -17.99 -0.06
C VAL A 566 -42.05 -19.00 0.48
N ALA A 567 -41.00 -18.51 1.14
CA ALA A 567 -40.03 -19.38 1.80
C ALA A 567 -40.72 -20.12 2.95
N MET A 568 -40.71 -21.46 2.91
CA MET A 568 -41.25 -22.25 4.00
C MET A 568 -40.48 -21.97 5.30
N PRO A 569 -41.16 -21.75 6.43
CA PRO A 569 -40.51 -21.50 7.70
C PRO A 569 -39.64 -22.71 8.09
N ARG A 570 -38.32 -22.49 8.18
CA ARG A 570 -37.41 -23.48 8.76
C ARG A 570 -37.71 -23.59 10.26
N SER A 571 -37.77 -24.81 10.78
CA SER A 571 -38.07 -25.12 12.19
C SER A 571 -37.31 -24.21 13.15
N MET A 572 -38.04 -23.52 14.04
CA MET A 572 -37.43 -22.64 15.04
C MET A 572 -36.62 -23.45 16.05
N LYS A 573 -35.40 -22.97 16.36
CA LYS A 573 -34.63 -23.46 17.51
C LYS A 573 -35.35 -23.05 18.80
N LYS A 574 -35.34 -23.93 19.81
CA LYS A 574 -35.87 -23.66 21.16
C LYS A 574 -35.31 -22.33 21.69
N LYS A 575 -36.20 -21.43 22.13
CA LYS A 575 -35.85 -20.18 22.81
C LYS A 575 -35.22 -20.52 24.17
N VAL A 576 -33.92 -20.27 24.31
CA VAL A 576 -33.29 -20.12 25.62
C VAL A 576 -33.69 -18.74 26.14
N LYS A 577 -34.30 -18.66 27.32
CA LYS A 577 -34.52 -17.40 28.04
C LYS A 577 -33.15 -16.74 28.23
N ARG A 578 -32.89 -15.64 27.54
CA ARG A 578 -31.83 -14.72 27.93
C ARG A 578 -32.43 -13.79 28.99
N GLU A 579 -31.87 -13.84 30.18
CA GLU A 579 -32.10 -12.81 31.20
C GLU A 579 -31.71 -11.46 30.60
N LYS A 580 -32.51 -10.43 30.91
CA LYS A 580 -32.19 -9.05 30.54
C LYS A 580 -30.90 -8.68 31.26
N ALA A 581 -29.81 -8.56 30.52
CA ALA A 581 -28.62 -7.91 31.04
C ALA A 581 -28.94 -6.42 31.19
N GLU A 582 -29.14 -5.96 32.42
CA GLU A 582 -28.99 -4.56 32.77
C GLU A 582 -27.54 -4.16 32.46
N VAL A 583 -27.36 -3.38 31.40
CA VAL A 583 -26.09 -2.74 31.13
C VAL A 583 -25.92 -1.67 32.20
N LYS A 584 -25.12 -1.96 33.23
CA LYS A 584 -24.59 -0.91 34.12
C LYS A 584 -23.70 -0.02 33.27
N VAL A 585 -24.24 1.14 32.90
CA VAL A 585 -23.46 2.22 32.30
C VAL A 585 -22.62 2.83 33.42
N ASP A 586 -21.31 2.93 33.17
CA ASP A 586 -20.35 3.47 34.14
C ASP A 586 -20.74 4.92 34.53
N GLU A 587 -20.62 5.24 35.81
CA GLU A 587 -21.06 6.51 36.42
C GLU A 587 -20.37 7.71 35.77
N HIS A 588 -19.13 7.51 35.30
CA HIS A 588 -18.38 8.50 34.54
C HIS A 588 -19.01 8.84 33.18
N THR A 589 -19.68 7.88 32.54
CA THR A 589 -20.40 8.10 31.28
C THR A 589 -21.68 8.90 31.51
N LEU A 590 -22.36 8.67 32.63
CA LEU A 590 -23.56 9.40 33.02
C LEU A 590 -23.23 10.84 33.41
N ASP A 591 -22.12 11.06 34.13
CA ASP A 591 -21.65 12.42 34.45
C ASP A 591 -21.18 13.18 33.23
N ARG A 592 -20.52 12.52 32.27
CA ARG A 592 -20.17 13.14 30.98
C ARG A 592 -21.41 13.57 30.19
N LEU A 593 -22.48 12.78 30.22
CA LEU A 593 -23.74 13.10 29.54
C LEU A 593 -24.52 14.23 30.25
N ARG A 594 -24.42 14.32 31.58
CA ARG A 594 -24.93 15.46 32.35
C ARG A 594 -24.14 16.74 32.07
N TYR A 595 -22.81 16.65 32.03
CA TYR A 595 -21.93 17.79 31.70
C TYR A 595 -22.18 18.32 30.29
N LEU A 596 -22.52 17.44 29.34
CA LEU A 596 -22.88 17.81 27.97
C LEU A 596 -24.32 18.33 27.81
N GLY A 597 -25.08 18.45 28.90
CA GLY A 597 -26.46 18.96 28.89
C GLY A 597 -27.46 18.07 28.15
N GLN A 598 -27.13 16.79 27.94
CA GLN A 598 -27.96 15.83 27.21
C GLN A 598 -28.94 15.05 28.11
N LEU A 599 -28.91 15.31 29.41
CA LEU A 599 -29.80 14.74 30.42
C LEU A 599 -30.28 15.84 31.35
N ASP A 600 -31.59 16.00 31.47
CA ASP A 600 -32.19 16.93 32.43
C ASP A 600 -31.95 16.43 33.87
N PRO A 601 -31.67 17.33 34.84
CA PRO A 601 -31.57 16.96 36.24
C PRO A 601 -32.92 16.46 36.73
N VAL A 602 -32.98 15.17 37.08
CA VAL A 602 -34.20 14.55 37.63
C VAL A 602 -34.44 15.11 39.03
N ASP A 603 -35.51 15.88 39.18
CA ASP A 603 -36.06 16.29 40.46
C ASP A 603 -36.32 15.04 41.32
N GLN A 604 -35.62 14.96 42.45
CA GLN A 604 -35.86 13.95 43.48
C GLN A 604 -37.15 14.27 44.24
N GLN A 605 -38.28 13.92 43.63
CA GLN A 605 -39.53 13.68 44.33
C GLN A 605 -40.14 12.38 43.84
N ASN A 606 -39.77 11.26 44.48
CA ASN A 606 -40.72 10.36 45.12
C ASN A 606 -40.02 9.12 45.69
N LYS A 607 -40.47 8.75 46.88
CA LYS A 607 -40.23 7.47 47.56
C LYS A 607 -40.76 6.29 46.77
#